data_AF-A0A1V5V2P8-F1
#
_entry.id   AF-A0A1V5V2P8-F1
#
_cell.length_a   1.000
_cell.length_b   1.000
_cell.length_c   1.000
_cell.angle_alpha   90.00
_cell.angle_beta   90.00
_cell.angle_gamma   90.00
#
_symmetry.space_group_name_H-M   'P 1'
#
loop_
_entity.id
_entity.type
_entity.pdbx_description
1 polymer ?
#
loop_
_entity_poly.entity_id
_entity_poly.type
_entity_poly.pdbx_seq_one_letter_code
_entity_poly.pdbx_strand_id
1 'polypeptide(L)'
;MGKWVETEPMQIHKPIFYPNIGPRESYLLYHEELESLVKNFPSIKTARFWMTFGQKYLNVLNVLQEVGMTSIKPIMYEGKEIIPLQFLKAVLPEPSSLGENYTGETSIGCQIRGIKDGKQRTYYIWNNCNHAEVYKECGAQAVSYTTGVPAMIGAMMILTDQWKGNGVFNVETFDPDPFMEKLPIYGLPWNEEIDQCLPVE
;
A
#
# COMPACT_ATOMS: atom_id res chain seq x y z
N MET A 1 15.24 7.98 -18.01
CA MET A 1 15.69 6.80 -17.25
C MET A 1 16.64 7.27 -16.17
N GLY A 2 16.50 6.77 -14.94
CA GLY A 2 17.35 7.16 -13.80
C GLY A 2 17.11 8.56 -13.24
N LYS A 3 15.93 9.15 -13.47
CA LYS A 3 15.55 10.47 -12.92
C LYS A 3 14.19 10.36 -12.24
N TRP A 4 14.06 10.97 -11.08
CA TRP A 4 12.77 11.22 -10.45
C TRP A 4 11.97 12.21 -11.28
N VAL A 5 10.68 11.92 -11.43
CA VAL A 5 9.73 12.81 -12.09
C VAL A 5 8.66 13.12 -11.06
N GLU A 6 8.65 14.36 -10.59
CA GLU A 6 7.64 14.87 -9.67
C GLU A 6 6.40 15.32 -10.45
N THR A 7 5.24 15.24 -9.79
CA THR A 7 3.94 15.66 -10.31
C THR A 7 3.23 16.47 -9.25
N GLU A 8 2.26 17.29 -9.66
CA GLU A 8 1.35 17.92 -8.70
C GLU A 8 0.56 16.85 -7.93
N PRO A 9 0.13 17.13 -6.69
CA PRO A 9 -0.68 16.20 -5.90
C PRO A 9 -1.92 15.73 -6.68
N MET A 10 -2.12 14.41 -6.74
CA MET A 10 -3.27 13.78 -7.42
C MET A 10 -3.39 14.09 -8.93
N GLN A 11 -2.34 14.61 -9.58
CA GLN A 11 -2.38 15.05 -10.98
C GLN A 11 -2.66 13.92 -11.98
N ILE A 12 -2.02 12.76 -11.78
CA ILE A 12 -2.10 11.63 -12.71
C ILE A 12 -2.93 10.55 -12.04
N HIS A 13 -4.07 10.24 -12.65
CA HIS A 13 -4.95 9.17 -12.19
C HIS A 13 -5.65 8.49 -13.36
N LYS A 14 -6.03 7.23 -13.16
CA LYS A 14 -6.92 6.50 -14.06
C LYS A 14 -7.60 5.35 -13.33
N PRO A 15 -8.73 4.82 -13.86
CA PRO A 15 -9.27 3.56 -13.38
C PRO A 15 -8.28 2.42 -13.69
N ILE A 16 -7.95 1.63 -12.68
CA ILE A 16 -7.18 0.38 -12.79
C ILE A 16 -8.08 -0.78 -12.34
N PHE A 17 -8.04 -1.90 -13.06
CA PHE A 17 -8.78 -3.09 -12.69
C PHE A 17 -8.02 -3.90 -11.63
N TYR A 18 -8.70 -4.25 -10.54
CA TYR A 18 -8.19 -5.09 -9.47
C TYR A 18 -8.95 -6.43 -9.45
N PRO A 19 -8.27 -7.59 -9.47
CA PRO A 19 -8.92 -8.89 -9.44
C PRO A 19 -9.91 -9.01 -8.27
N ASN A 20 -11.10 -9.56 -8.52
CA ASN A 20 -12.23 -9.70 -7.59
C ASN A 20 -12.82 -8.40 -6.99
N ILE A 21 -12.22 -7.24 -7.25
CA ILE A 21 -12.69 -5.93 -6.76
C ILE A 21 -13.30 -5.09 -7.89
N GLY A 22 -12.75 -5.20 -9.10
CA GLY A 22 -13.15 -4.45 -10.28
C GLY A 22 -12.38 -3.13 -10.44
N PRO A 23 -12.83 -2.24 -11.34
CA PRO A 23 -12.15 -0.98 -11.61
C PRO A 23 -12.23 -0.02 -10.43
N ARG A 24 -11.09 0.59 -10.06
CA ARG A 24 -11.00 1.63 -9.03
C ARG A 24 -10.13 2.78 -9.51
N GLU A 25 -10.57 4.00 -9.22
CA GLU A 25 -9.79 5.20 -9.53
C GLU A 25 -8.51 5.19 -8.72
N SER A 26 -7.37 5.24 -9.43
CA SER A 26 -6.05 5.05 -8.86
C SER A 26 -5.16 6.22 -9.24
N TYR A 27 -4.49 6.77 -8.23
CA TYR A 27 -3.67 7.97 -8.34
C TYR A 27 -2.20 7.57 -8.27
N LEU A 28 -1.39 8.15 -9.15
CA LEU A 28 0.06 7.99 -9.13
C LEU A 28 0.62 8.79 -7.95
N LEU A 29 1.36 8.14 -7.06
CA LEU A 29 1.95 8.76 -5.89
C LEU A 29 3.41 8.32 -5.74
N TYR A 30 4.14 9.05 -4.91
CA TYR A 30 5.41 8.58 -4.37
C TYR A 30 5.17 7.50 -3.31
N HIS A 31 6.07 6.53 -3.24
CA HIS A 31 6.12 5.54 -2.18
C HIS A 31 7.58 5.08 -1.99
N GLU A 32 7.93 4.71 -0.76
CA GLU A 32 9.31 4.59 -0.28
C GLU A 32 10.14 3.48 -0.97
N GLU A 33 9.52 2.36 -1.33
CA GLU A 33 10.17 1.21 -1.96
C GLU A 33 10.69 1.54 -3.35
N LEU A 34 10.14 2.56 -4.01
CA LEU A 34 10.64 3.01 -5.30
C LEU A 34 12.12 3.40 -5.23
N GLU A 35 12.59 3.94 -4.10
CA GLU A 35 14.00 4.30 -3.91
C GLU A 35 14.93 3.09 -3.82
N SER A 36 14.53 2.06 -3.09
CA SER A 36 15.35 0.86 -2.92
C SER A 36 15.28 -0.04 -4.15
N LEU A 37 14.10 -0.19 -4.77
CA LEU A 37 13.91 -1.01 -5.97
C LEU A 37 14.77 -0.54 -7.14
N VAL A 38 14.81 0.77 -7.44
CA VAL A 38 15.64 1.27 -8.55
C VAL A 38 17.14 1.15 -8.28
N LYS A 39 17.54 1.11 -6.99
CA LYS A 39 18.93 0.89 -6.58
C LYS A 39 19.33 -0.58 -6.69
N ASN A 40 18.47 -1.49 -6.21
CA ASN A 40 18.75 -2.93 -6.14
C ASN A 40 18.47 -3.64 -7.48
N PHE A 41 17.60 -3.08 -8.32
CA PHE A 41 17.31 -3.55 -9.66
C PHE A 41 17.63 -2.47 -10.71
N PRO A 42 18.93 -2.23 -11.02
CA PRO A 42 19.35 -1.16 -11.93
C PRO A 42 18.88 -1.33 -13.38
N SER A 43 18.34 -2.52 -13.73
CA SER A 43 17.71 -2.79 -15.02
C SER A 43 16.31 -2.18 -15.17
N ILE A 44 15.69 -1.72 -14.08
CA ILE A 44 14.39 -1.05 -14.09
C ILE A 44 14.48 0.23 -14.93
N LYS A 45 13.63 0.32 -15.96
CA LYS A 45 13.52 1.50 -16.82
C LYS A 45 12.55 2.55 -16.25
N THR A 46 11.48 2.06 -15.61
CA THR A 46 10.38 2.85 -15.04
C THR A 46 9.79 2.09 -13.85
N ALA A 47 9.60 2.77 -12.73
CA ALA A 47 8.85 2.28 -11.58
C ALA A 47 7.80 3.33 -11.18
N ARG A 48 6.62 2.89 -10.74
CA ARG A 48 5.47 3.74 -10.42
C ARG A 48 4.67 3.07 -9.30
N PHE A 49 4.12 3.86 -8.39
CA PHE A 49 3.23 3.40 -7.34
C PHE A 49 1.84 4.01 -7.55
N TRP A 50 0.79 3.17 -7.46
CA TRP A 50 -0.59 3.57 -7.67
C TRP A 50 -1.42 3.22 -6.44
N MET A 51 -2.22 4.16 -5.96
CA MET A 51 -3.09 3.97 -4.81
C MET A 51 -4.51 4.39 -5.12
N THR A 52 -5.49 3.63 -4.62
CA THR A 52 -6.90 3.93 -4.85
C THR A 52 -7.38 5.04 -3.91
N PHE A 53 -8.17 5.97 -4.45
CA PHE A 53 -8.94 6.93 -3.66
C PHE A 53 -10.35 7.07 -4.23
N GLY A 54 -11.36 6.89 -3.39
CA GLY A 54 -12.75 7.12 -3.78
C GLY A 54 -13.05 8.62 -3.89
N GLN A 55 -13.80 9.04 -4.91
CA GLN A 55 -14.15 10.46 -5.09
C GLN A 55 -14.84 11.07 -3.86
N LYS A 56 -15.71 10.31 -3.19
CA LYS A 56 -16.36 10.76 -1.94
C LYS A 56 -15.34 11.07 -0.86
N TYR A 57 -14.31 10.25 -0.73
CA TYR A 57 -13.24 10.45 0.26
C TYR A 57 -12.44 11.72 -0.04
N LEU A 58 -12.02 11.91 -1.30
CA LEU A 58 -11.30 13.13 -1.71
C LEU A 58 -12.14 14.40 -1.51
N ASN A 59 -13.43 14.34 -1.83
CA ASN A 59 -14.33 15.49 -1.63
C ASN A 59 -14.44 15.87 -0.14
N VAL A 60 -14.56 14.87 0.76
CA VAL A 60 -14.62 15.13 2.21
C VAL A 60 -13.31 15.75 2.70
N LEU A 61 -12.17 15.24 2.26
CA LEU A 61 -10.86 15.81 2.63
C LEU A 61 -10.70 17.25 2.15
N ASN A 62 -11.08 17.53 0.90
CA ASN A 62 -11.01 18.89 0.35
C ASN A 62 -11.89 19.86 1.13
N VAL A 63 -13.12 19.47 1.48
CA VAL A 63 -14.00 20.29 2.32
C VAL A 63 -13.36 20.56 3.69
N LEU A 64 -12.84 19.52 4.37
CA LEU A 64 -12.16 19.68 5.67
C LEU A 64 -10.94 20.62 5.57
N GLN A 65 -10.20 20.56 4.46
CA GLN A 65 -9.07 21.42 4.20
C GLN A 65 -9.49 22.87 3.93
N GLU A 66 -10.49 23.09 3.09
CA GLU A 66 -11.00 24.42 2.72
C GLU A 66 -11.57 25.17 3.93
N VAL A 67 -12.24 24.47 4.84
CA VAL A 67 -12.76 25.08 6.08
C VAL A 67 -11.70 25.16 7.20
N GLY A 68 -10.45 24.77 6.93
CA GLY A 68 -9.31 24.93 7.84
C GLY A 68 -9.21 23.87 8.94
N MET A 69 -10.01 22.80 8.91
CA MET A 69 -10.02 21.76 9.94
C MET A 69 -8.77 20.88 9.93
N THR A 70 -8.02 20.87 8.82
CA THR A 70 -6.73 20.17 8.73
C THR A 70 -5.54 21.04 9.16
N SER A 71 -5.78 22.29 9.59
CA SER A 71 -4.72 23.20 10.01
C SER A 71 -4.01 22.73 11.29
N ILE A 72 -2.69 22.83 11.27
CA ILE A 72 -1.82 22.66 12.45
C ILE A 72 -1.58 23.99 13.19
N LYS A 73 -1.99 25.12 12.62
CA LYS A 73 -1.83 26.43 13.26
C LYS A 73 -2.94 26.62 14.31
N PRO A 74 -2.60 27.07 15.53
CA PRO A 74 -3.59 27.31 16.56
C PRO A 74 -4.50 28.49 16.21
N ILE A 75 -5.74 28.42 16.72
CA ILE A 75 -6.73 29.51 16.70
C ILE A 75 -7.25 29.78 18.11
N MET A 76 -7.71 31.00 18.37
CA MET A 76 -8.40 31.34 19.62
C MET A 76 -9.91 31.15 19.46
N TYR A 77 -10.50 30.27 20.25
CA TYR A 77 -11.94 30.05 20.33
C TYR A 77 -12.40 30.15 21.78
N GLU A 78 -13.24 31.15 22.09
CA GLU A 78 -13.77 31.40 23.44
C GLU A 78 -12.69 31.48 24.53
N GLY A 79 -11.56 32.12 24.23
CA GLY A 79 -10.44 32.26 25.18
C GLY A 79 -9.55 31.02 25.32
N LYS A 80 -9.80 29.97 24.53
CA LYS A 80 -8.96 28.76 24.47
C LYS A 80 -8.23 28.68 23.13
N GLU A 81 -6.97 28.28 23.20
CA GLU A 81 -6.18 27.96 22.02
C GLU A 81 -6.51 26.53 21.56
N ILE A 82 -6.90 26.37 20.29
CA ILE A 82 -7.26 25.09 19.69
C ILE A 82 -6.48 24.90 18.40
N ILE A 83 -5.89 23.72 18.20
CA ILE A 83 -5.34 23.30 16.91
C ILE A 83 -6.44 22.52 16.17
N PRO A 84 -6.97 23.02 15.03
CA PRO A 84 -8.10 22.39 14.35
C PRO A 84 -7.89 20.91 14.03
N LEU A 85 -6.70 20.51 13.57
CA LEU A 85 -6.39 19.11 13.27
C LEU A 85 -6.48 18.20 14.50
N GLN A 86 -6.06 18.69 15.67
CA GLN A 86 -6.16 17.92 16.91
C GLN A 86 -7.61 17.78 17.36
N PHE A 87 -8.41 18.84 17.21
CA PHE A 87 -9.84 18.79 17.50
C PHE A 87 -10.58 17.86 16.54
N LEU A 88 -10.27 17.91 15.24
CA LEU A 88 -10.80 16.99 14.24
C LEU A 88 -10.52 15.54 14.63
N LYS A 89 -9.28 15.23 15.03
CA LYS A 89 -8.91 13.89 15.51
C LYS A 89 -9.79 13.44 16.70
N ALA A 90 -10.11 14.34 17.62
CA ALA A 90 -10.91 14.02 18.81
C ALA A 90 -12.40 13.74 18.51
N VAL A 91 -12.92 14.25 17.39
CA VAL A 91 -14.33 14.03 16.99
C VAL A 91 -14.51 12.90 15.97
N LEU A 92 -13.41 12.45 15.33
CA LEU A 92 -13.43 11.28 14.46
C LEU A 92 -13.59 10.01 15.30
N PRO A 93 -14.27 8.97 14.76
CA PRO A 93 -14.37 7.69 15.44
C PRO A 93 -12.98 7.07 15.67
N GLU A 94 -12.82 6.38 16.79
CA GLU A 94 -11.56 5.68 17.11
C GLU A 94 -11.23 4.66 16.00
N PRO A 95 -10.01 4.69 15.42
CA PRO A 95 -9.66 3.84 14.28
C PRO A 95 -9.88 2.35 14.53
N SER A 96 -9.65 1.88 15.76
CA SER A 96 -9.87 0.48 16.14
C SER A 96 -11.34 0.06 16.12
N SER A 97 -12.27 1.01 16.27
CA SER A 97 -13.72 0.74 16.24
C SER A 97 -14.29 0.62 14.82
N LEU A 98 -13.53 1.01 13.80
CA LEU A 98 -13.97 0.97 12.40
C LEU A 98 -14.04 -0.46 11.83
N GLY A 99 -13.31 -1.41 12.42
CA GLY A 99 -13.21 -2.79 11.90
C GLY A 99 -14.52 -3.57 11.90
N GLU A 100 -15.39 -3.37 12.89
CA GLU A 100 -16.55 -4.24 13.15
C GLU A 100 -17.57 -4.29 12.00
N ASN A 101 -17.69 -3.21 11.23
CA ASN A 101 -18.65 -3.09 10.12
C ASN A 101 -17.95 -2.87 8.76
N TYR A 102 -16.63 -3.07 8.69
CA TYR A 102 -15.87 -2.87 7.46
C TYR A 102 -16.08 -4.04 6.52
N THR A 103 -16.55 -3.75 5.30
CA THR A 103 -16.76 -4.73 4.25
C THR A 103 -15.85 -4.44 3.06
N GLY A 104 -15.69 -5.42 2.19
CA GLY A 104 -14.82 -5.34 1.03
C GLY A 104 -13.43 -5.92 1.29
N GLU A 105 -12.55 -5.72 0.33
CA GLU A 105 -11.21 -6.30 0.28
C GLU A 105 -10.17 -5.23 -0.04
N THR A 106 -8.97 -5.39 0.50
CA THR A 106 -7.78 -4.74 -0.07
C THR A 106 -7.24 -5.60 -1.20
N SER A 107 -6.67 -4.98 -2.24
CA SER A 107 -5.87 -5.67 -3.27
C SER A 107 -4.56 -4.92 -3.48
N ILE A 108 -3.44 -5.60 -3.26
CA ILE A 108 -2.09 -5.03 -3.32
C ILE A 108 -1.22 -5.97 -4.15
N GLY A 109 -0.46 -5.44 -5.10
CA GLY A 109 0.35 -6.26 -5.98
C GLY A 109 1.27 -5.48 -6.89
N CYS A 110 2.11 -6.21 -7.62
CA CYS A 110 3.11 -5.66 -8.53
C CYS A 110 2.84 -6.11 -9.97
N GLN A 111 2.70 -5.14 -10.87
CA GLN A 111 2.58 -5.37 -12.31
C GLN A 111 3.92 -5.12 -12.98
N ILE A 112 4.54 -6.18 -13.48
CA ILE A 112 5.94 -6.23 -13.90
C ILE A 112 6.02 -6.57 -15.39
N ARG A 113 6.93 -5.89 -16.09
CA ARG A 113 7.27 -6.15 -17.49
C ARG A 113 8.77 -6.28 -17.65
N GLY A 114 9.22 -7.33 -18.32
CA GLY A 114 10.64 -7.62 -18.47
C GLY A 114 10.95 -8.49 -19.68
N ILE A 115 12.17 -9.02 -19.73
CA ILE A 115 12.63 -9.95 -20.75
C ILE A 115 13.04 -11.24 -20.06
N LYS A 116 12.53 -12.38 -20.54
CA LYS A 116 12.93 -13.73 -20.09
C LYS A 116 13.08 -14.63 -21.31
N ASP A 117 14.23 -15.29 -21.42
CA ASP A 117 14.59 -16.14 -22.57
C ASP A 117 14.53 -15.41 -23.92
N GLY A 118 14.97 -14.15 -23.94
CA GLY A 118 14.99 -13.30 -25.14
C GLY A 118 13.61 -12.78 -25.59
N LYS A 119 12.53 -13.10 -24.86
CA LYS A 119 11.17 -12.65 -25.16
C LYS A 119 10.68 -11.67 -24.10
N GLN A 120 9.94 -10.65 -24.54
CA GLN A 120 9.24 -9.76 -23.62
C GLN A 120 8.13 -10.54 -22.91
N ARG A 121 8.03 -10.37 -21.60
CA ARG A 121 7.03 -11.01 -20.75
C ARG A 121 6.39 -10.02 -19.79
N THR A 122 5.18 -10.34 -19.36
CA THR A 122 4.46 -9.63 -18.31
C THR A 122 4.19 -10.58 -17.15
N TYR A 123 4.16 -10.02 -15.95
CA TYR A 123 3.96 -10.77 -14.71
C TYR A 123 3.17 -9.90 -13.74
N TYR A 124 2.07 -10.41 -13.23
CA TYR A 124 1.29 -9.75 -12.20
C TYR A 124 1.20 -10.66 -10.99
N ILE A 125 1.63 -10.18 -9.83
CA ILE A 125 1.49 -10.86 -8.53
C ILE A 125 0.71 -9.98 -7.57
N TRP A 126 -0.24 -10.53 -6.84
CA TRP A 126 -1.06 -9.77 -5.90
C TRP A 126 -1.62 -10.62 -4.76
N ASN A 127 -2.01 -9.96 -3.67
CA ASN A 127 -2.81 -10.50 -2.59
C ASN A 127 -4.13 -9.71 -2.51
N ASN A 128 -5.24 -10.44 -2.29
CA ASN A 128 -6.48 -9.84 -1.82
C ASN A 128 -6.69 -10.25 -0.35
N CYS A 129 -7.17 -9.32 0.48
CA CYS A 129 -7.39 -9.56 1.90
C CYS A 129 -8.74 -8.99 2.33
N ASN A 130 -9.61 -9.85 2.89
CA ASN A 130 -10.97 -9.50 3.25
C ASN A 130 -11.05 -8.89 4.65
N HIS A 131 -11.66 -7.72 4.77
CA HIS A 131 -11.76 -7.01 6.05
C HIS A 131 -12.52 -7.80 7.13
N ALA A 132 -13.62 -8.46 6.75
CA ALA A 132 -14.47 -9.17 7.71
C ALA A 132 -13.81 -10.45 8.23
N GLU A 133 -13.07 -11.15 7.38
CA GLU A 133 -12.32 -12.36 7.77
C GLU A 133 -11.20 -12.02 8.75
N VAL A 134 -10.42 -10.98 8.45
CA VAL A 134 -9.34 -10.48 9.31
C VAL A 134 -9.88 -9.98 10.66
N TYR A 135 -11.00 -9.24 10.65
CA TYR A 135 -11.60 -8.75 11.89
C TYR A 135 -12.05 -9.90 12.78
N LYS A 136 -12.61 -10.97 12.19
CA LYS A 136 -13.00 -12.17 12.92
C LYS A 136 -11.79 -12.92 13.52
N GLU A 137 -10.64 -12.89 12.85
CA GLU A 137 -9.42 -13.56 13.30
C GLU A 137 -8.75 -12.83 14.46
N CYS A 138 -8.48 -11.53 14.29
CA CYS A 138 -7.61 -10.79 15.23
C CYS A 138 -8.17 -9.42 15.64
N GLY A 139 -9.42 -9.08 15.29
CA GLY A 139 -10.05 -7.80 15.63
C GLY A 139 -9.46 -6.59 14.89
N ALA A 140 -8.58 -6.81 13.92
CA ALA A 140 -7.98 -5.76 13.11
C ALA A 140 -8.72 -5.60 11.77
N GLN A 141 -8.33 -4.58 11.01
CA GLN A 141 -8.79 -4.38 9.63
C GLN A 141 -7.66 -4.78 8.65
N ALA A 142 -8.02 -5.13 7.42
CA ALA A 142 -7.10 -5.72 6.44
C ALA A 142 -5.83 -4.88 6.16
N VAL A 143 -5.86 -3.55 6.19
CA VAL A 143 -4.65 -2.70 6.01
C VAL A 143 -3.63 -2.91 7.14
N SER A 144 -4.09 -3.05 8.38
CA SER A 144 -3.20 -3.35 9.52
C SER A 144 -2.68 -4.77 9.42
N TYR A 145 -3.52 -5.70 8.96
CA TYR A 145 -3.15 -7.11 8.80
C TYR A 145 -2.12 -7.33 7.69
N THR A 146 -2.30 -6.71 6.52
CA THR A 146 -1.35 -6.78 5.41
C THR A 146 -0.01 -6.12 5.71
N THR A 147 0.10 -5.31 6.76
CA THR A 147 1.37 -4.79 7.28
C THR A 147 1.93 -5.67 8.40
N GLY A 148 1.07 -6.10 9.33
CA GLY A 148 1.45 -6.85 10.52
C GLY A 148 1.97 -8.26 10.22
N VAL A 149 1.33 -8.99 9.30
CA VAL A 149 1.76 -10.34 8.92
C VAL A 149 3.15 -10.33 8.27
N PRO A 150 3.45 -9.46 7.27
CA PRO A 150 4.82 -9.32 6.74
C PRO A 150 5.85 -8.93 7.79
N ALA A 151 5.51 -8.08 8.75
CA ALA A 151 6.42 -7.73 9.84
C ALA A 151 6.78 -8.96 10.70
N MET A 152 5.78 -9.79 11.04
CA MET A 152 5.99 -11.04 11.77
C MET A 152 6.83 -12.03 10.96
N ILE A 153 6.52 -12.24 9.68
CA ILE A 153 7.28 -13.15 8.81
C ILE A 153 8.72 -12.64 8.63
N GLY A 154 8.94 -11.34 8.44
CA GLY A 154 10.27 -10.75 8.35
C GLY A 154 11.11 -11.00 9.62
N ALA A 155 10.50 -10.83 10.81
CA ALA A 155 11.13 -11.19 12.07
C ALA A 155 11.44 -12.70 12.15
N MET A 156 10.53 -13.55 11.68
CA MET A 156 10.75 -15.00 11.58
C MET A 156 11.96 -15.32 10.70
N MET A 157 12.07 -14.70 9.51
CA MET A 157 13.19 -14.94 8.60
C MET A 157 14.54 -14.66 9.25
N ILE A 158 14.62 -13.59 10.05
CA ILE A 158 15.82 -13.20 10.80
C ILE A 158 16.11 -14.22 11.91
N LEU A 159 15.10 -14.57 12.73
CA LEU A 159 15.26 -15.48 13.87
C LEU A 159 15.57 -16.94 13.46
N THR A 160 15.21 -17.34 12.23
CA THR A 160 15.51 -18.66 11.68
C THR A 160 16.73 -18.68 10.76
N ASP A 161 17.55 -17.62 10.75
CA ASP A 161 18.75 -17.46 9.92
C ASP A 161 18.53 -17.58 8.40
N GLN A 162 17.30 -17.44 7.92
CA GLN A 162 16.95 -17.45 6.49
C GLN A 162 17.34 -16.12 5.85
N TRP A 163 17.09 -15.01 6.55
CA TRP A 163 17.55 -13.68 6.17
C TRP A 163 18.63 -13.22 7.15
N LYS A 164 19.90 -13.30 6.72
CA LYS A 164 21.07 -13.01 7.55
C LYS A 164 22.00 -12.01 6.88
N GLY A 165 22.72 -11.24 7.69
CA GLY A 165 23.73 -10.28 7.21
C GLY A 165 24.09 -9.25 8.29
N ASN A 166 25.25 -8.63 8.15
CA ASN A 166 25.67 -7.51 9.00
C ASN A 166 25.47 -6.21 8.22
N GLY A 167 24.56 -5.34 8.67
CA GLY A 167 24.27 -4.08 8.01
C GLY A 167 22.79 -3.71 8.00
N VAL A 168 22.42 -2.81 7.08
CA VAL A 168 21.05 -2.39 6.83
C VAL A 168 20.66 -2.86 5.44
N PHE A 169 19.50 -3.51 5.33
CA PHE A 169 19.05 -4.20 4.12
C PHE A 169 17.61 -3.82 3.80
N ASN A 170 17.29 -3.79 2.51
CA ASN A 170 15.91 -3.79 2.03
C ASN A 170 15.49 -5.23 1.70
N VAL A 171 14.19 -5.52 1.76
CA VAL A 171 13.67 -6.90 1.66
C VAL A 171 14.05 -7.59 0.34
N GLU A 172 14.12 -6.83 -0.76
CA GLU A 172 14.47 -7.33 -2.09
C GLU A 172 15.94 -7.76 -2.24
N THR A 173 16.76 -7.55 -1.21
CA THR A 173 18.17 -8.03 -1.19
C THR A 173 18.31 -9.44 -0.64
N PHE A 174 17.25 -10.00 -0.05
CA PHE A 174 17.22 -11.36 0.46
C PHE A 174 16.55 -12.33 -0.52
N ASP A 175 16.75 -13.62 -0.29
CA ASP A 175 16.00 -14.68 -0.98
C ASP A 175 14.50 -14.57 -0.64
N PRO A 176 13.62 -14.32 -1.63
CA PRO A 176 12.20 -14.17 -1.37
C PRO A 176 11.50 -15.50 -1.09
N ASP A 177 12.03 -16.64 -1.55
CA ASP A 177 11.35 -17.94 -1.52
C ASP A 177 10.83 -18.33 -0.12
N PRO A 178 11.64 -18.33 0.96
CA PRO A 178 11.14 -18.70 2.29
C PRO A 178 10.09 -17.73 2.84
N PHE A 179 10.13 -16.45 2.45
CA PHE A 179 9.12 -15.46 2.85
C PHE A 179 7.80 -15.71 2.11
N MET A 180 7.88 -15.93 0.79
CA MET A 180 6.74 -16.18 -0.08
C MET A 180 6.00 -17.49 0.28
N GLU A 181 6.70 -18.50 0.77
CA GLU A 181 6.12 -19.73 1.32
C GLU A 181 5.30 -19.49 2.59
N LYS A 182 5.71 -18.54 3.45
CA LYS A 182 5.03 -18.25 4.72
C LYS A 182 3.79 -17.39 4.56
N LEU A 183 3.74 -16.52 3.56
CA LEU A 183 2.59 -15.64 3.31
C LEU A 183 1.23 -16.37 3.34
N PRO A 184 0.98 -17.41 2.53
CA PRO A 184 -0.30 -18.14 2.56
C PRO A 184 -0.55 -18.85 3.89
N ILE A 185 0.50 -19.35 4.55
CA ILE A 185 0.40 -20.05 5.84
C ILE A 185 -0.12 -19.12 6.94
N TYR A 186 0.28 -17.84 6.90
CA TYR A 186 -0.13 -16.82 7.87
C TYR A 186 -1.19 -15.87 7.31
N GLY A 187 -2.02 -16.34 6.38
CA GLY A 187 -3.27 -15.66 5.98
C GLY A 187 -3.14 -14.60 4.90
N LEU A 188 -2.02 -14.51 4.19
CA LEU A 188 -1.85 -13.66 3.01
C LEU A 188 -1.53 -14.48 1.75
N PRO A 189 -2.46 -15.33 1.27
CA PRO A 189 -2.24 -16.06 0.03
C PRO A 189 -2.10 -15.09 -1.15
N TRP A 190 -1.14 -15.33 -2.01
CA TRP A 190 -0.88 -14.54 -3.20
C TRP A 190 -1.29 -15.31 -4.46
N ASN A 191 -1.57 -14.56 -5.52
CA ASN A 191 -1.95 -15.06 -6.83
C ASN A 191 -0.98 -14.50 -7.86
N GLU A 192 -0.85 -15.18 -8.99
CA GLU A 192 -0.01 -14.71 -10.10
C GLU A 192 -0.65 -14.94 -11.47
N GLU A 193 -0.37 -14.05 -12.40
CA GLU A 193 -0.69 -14.16 -13.82
C GLU A 193 0.55 -13.86 -14.66
N ILE A 194 0.81 -14.72 -15.66
CA ILE A 194 1.98 -14.63 -16.53
C ILE A 194 1.52 -14.43 -17.98
N ASP A 195 2.23 -13.55 -18.69
CA ASP A 195 2.01 -13.25 -20.11
C ASP A 195 0.58 -12.76 -20.42
N GLN A 196 -0.06 -12.10 -19.44
CA GLN A 196 -1.36 -11.40 -19.57
C GLN A 196 -1.19 -9.89 -19.76
N CYS A 197 -2.24 -9.22 -20.23
CA CYS A 197 -2.28 -7.76 -20.29
C CYS A 197 -2.24 -7.19 -18.86
N LEU A 198 -1.36 -6.23 -18.60
CA LEU A 198 -1.25 -5.63 -17.27
C LEU A 198 -2.39 -4.63 -17.04
N PRO A 199 -3.14 -4.71 -15.93
CA PRO A 199 -4.25 -3.78 -15.65
C PRO A 199 -3.92 -2.29 -15.68
N VAL A 200 -2.66 -1.91 -15.49
CA VAL A 200 -2.16 -0.52 -15.52
C VAL A 200 -1.89 -0.02 -16.94
N GLU A 201 -2.09 -0.83 -17.97
CA GLU A 201 -1.90 -0.43 -19.36
C GLU A 201 -3.13 0.25 -19.96
#